data_AF-A0A0A1SN74-F1
#
_entry.id   AF-A0A0A1SN74-F1
#
_cell.length_a   1.000
_cell.length_b   1.000
_cell.length_c   1.000
_cell.angle_alpha   90.00
_cell.angle_beta   90.00
_cell.angle_gamma   90.00
#
_symmetry.space_group_name_H-M   'P 1'
#
loop_
_entity.id
_entity.type
_entity.pdbx_description
1 polymer ?
#
loop_
_entity_poly.entity_id
_entity_poly.type
_entity_poly.pdbx_seq_one_letter_code
_entity_poly.pdbx_strand_id
1 'polypeptide(L)'
;MLSFSSIVGLAVTGSVAFVIWKAYPKPIAGVPYHKKSARSILGDIPRLSQSLKKTQDFVKYIVDEAEVFQGPIFQLFLSPFSSPTIVIVDYEETRDIMLHRTGEFDRSKRVQEVFRPIIGTNQFVLDSGETWKLHRRLVQDTMSPAFLRDVAAPSLYKAFQVLVDLWDRKIALASGRPFPVGEDISAATLDGVLAFTFGSNLSNTATMPRLEALTSLDPKSWVESLHQDAPVDFPTNRTHPSIEAVGGISHYLAKVSEYPVPNMAWWFFKRTSHFQQQSKLKKEFIHSKIEKSIHATAGKADGTTVLRNAVDLVIDRERRLSERYGKTPDYFSDAVVDELFGFTLAGHETTSTTMAWVMKILTSHPSIQLKLRRLL
;
A
#
# COMPACT_ATOMS: atom_id res chain seq x y z
N MET A 1 -18.60 59.70 14.53
CA MET A 1 -17.63 58.69 15.01
C MET A 1 -18.33 57.35 15.01
N LEU A 2 -17.84 56.36 14.26
CA LEU A 2 -18.37 54.99 14.33
C LEU A 2 -18.13 54.44 15.74
N SER A 3 -19.14 53.83 16.37
CA SER A 3 -18.97 53.22 17.69
C SER A 3 -17.91 52.10 17.61
N PHE A 4 -17.16 51.89 18.68
CA PHE A 4 -16.18 50.79 18.78
C PHE A 4 -16.81 49.43 18.42
N SER A 5 -18.08 49.21 18.79
CA SER A 5 -18.86 48.02 18.41
C SER A 5 -19.12 47.90 16.90
N SER A 6 -19.29 49.01 16.18
CA SER A 6 -19.48 49.03 14.73
C SER A 6 -18.19 48.66 13.98
N ILE A 7 -17.04 49.10 14.51
CA ILE A 7 -15.71 48.79 13.94
C ILE A 7 -15.37 47.31 14.13
N VAL A 8 -15.66 46.74 15.31
CA VAL A 8 -15.47 45.31 15.58
C VAL A 8 -16.41 44.46 14.70
N GLY A 9 -17.67 44.88 14.53
CA GLY A 9 -18.62 44.20 13.64
C GLY A 9 -18.17 44.17 12.17
N LEU A 10 -17.63 45.28 11.66
CA LEU A 10 -17.06 45.35 10.31
C LEU A 10 -15.78 44.51 10.16
N ALA A 11 -14.93 44.46 11.17
CA ALA A 11 -13.72 43.63 11.15
C ALA A 11 -14.06 42.13 11.16
N VAL A 12 -15.05 41.70 11.93
CA VAL A 12 -15.52 40.31 11.98
C VAL A 12 -16.17 39.92 10.66
N THR A 13 -17.08 40.74 10.13
CA THR A 13 -17.74 40.47 8.84
C THR A 13 -16.75 40.46 7.67
N GLY A 14 -15.80 41.39 7.63
CA GLY A 14 -14.70 41.39 6.67
C GLY A 14 -13.81 40.15 6.76
N SER A 15 -13.50 39.70 7.98
CA SER A 15 -12.73 38.47 8.22
C SER A 15 -13.48 37.22 7.76
N VAL A 16 -14.77 37.13 8.05
CA VAL A 16 -15.64 36.02 7.59
C VAL A 16 -15.76 36.03 6.07
N ALA A 17 -15.98 37.18 5.44
CA ALA A 17 -16.03 37.31 3.98
C ALA A 17 -14.69 36.92 3.32
N PHE A 18 -13.57 37.31 3.91
CA PHE A 18 -12.24 36.93 3.44
C PHE A 18 -11.99 35.41 3.53
N VAL A 19 -12.40 34.78 4.65
CA VAL A 19 -12.31 33.32 4.82
C VAL A 19 -13.19 32.61 3.78
N ILE A 20 -14.42 33.07 3.59
CA ILE A 20 -15.34 32.52 2.58
C ILE A 20 -14.74 32.66 1.18
N TRP A 21 -14.22 33.85 0.82
CA TRP A 21 -13.59 34.09 -0.47
C TRP A 21 -12.37 33.19 -0.72
N LYS A 22 -11.55 32.96 0.33
CA LYS A 22 -10.42 32.05 0.26
C LYS A 22 -10.84 30.57 0.14
N ALA A 23 -12.05 30.23 0.58
CA ALA A 23 -12.60 28.88 0.50
C ALA A 23 -13.09 28.51 -0.91
N TYR A 24 -13.48 29.50 -1.73
CA TYR A 24 -13.97 29.25 -3.08
C TYR A 24 -12.86 28.77 -4.02
N PRO A 25 -13.16 27.79 -4.90
CA PRO A 25 -12.19 27.34 -5.89
C PRO A 25 -11.80 28.44 -6.86
N LYS A 26 -10.51 28.53 -7.18
CA LYS A 26 -9.95 29.48 -8.14
C LYS A 26 -9.53 28.72 -9.40
N PRO A 27 -10.40 28.60 -10.43
CA PRO A 27 -10.10 27.83 -11.63
C PRO A 27 -8.93 28.43 -12.41
N ILE A 28 -8.09 27.56 -12.96
CA ILE A 28 -7.03 27.95 -13.90
C ILE A 28 -7.69 28.21 -15.25
N ALA A 29 -7.38 29.37 -15.85
CA ALA A 29 -7.92 29.75 -17.15
C ALA A 29 -7.45 28.78 -18.24
N GLY A 30 -8.34 28.40 -19.17
CA GLY A 30 -8.04 27.50 -20.28
C GLY A 30 -8.15 26.00 -19.97
N VAL A 31 -8.23 25.58 -18.70
CA VAL A 31 -8.39 24.17 -18.33
C VAL A 31 -9.87 23.83 -18.10
N PRO A 32 -10.45 22.81 -18.75
CA PRO A 32 -11.84 22.40 -18.56
C PRO A 32 -12.19 22.03 -17.10
N TYR A 33 -13.39 22.42 -16.65
CA TYR A 33 -13.91 22.09 -15.32
C TYR A 33 -15.43 22.16 -15.25
N HIS A 34 -16.01 21.59 -14.19
CA HIS A 34 -17.43 21.73 -13.90
C HIS A 34 -17.76 23.14 -13.40
N LYS A 35 -18.44 23.95 -14.23
CA LYS A 35 -18.84 25.33 -13.88
C LYS A 35 -19.67 25.41 -12.59
N LYS A 36 -20.46 24.38 -12.28
CA LYS A 36 -21.24 24.30 -11.03
C LYS A 36 -20.34 24.14 -9.80
N SER A 37 -19.26 23.37 -9.92
CA SER A 37 -18.32 23.10 -8.83
C SER A 37 -17.53 24.34 -8.43
N ALA A 38 -17.18 25.22 -9.38
CA ALA A 38 -16.52 26.50 -9.08
C ALA A 38 -17.41 27.49 -8.28
N ARG A 39 -18.72 27.28 -8.26
CA ARG A 39 -19.68 28.12 -7.50
C ARG A 39 -20.01 27.54 -6.12
N SER A 40 -19.36 26.46 -5.71
CA SER A 40 -19.57 25.79 -4.42
C SER A 40 -18.28 25.77 -3.63
N ILE A 41 -18.35 26.07 -2.32
CA ILE A 41 -17.21 25.94 -1.40
C ILE A 41 -16.69 24.49 -1.36
N LEU A 42 -17.60 23.51 -1.52
CA LEU A 42 -17.24 22.09 -1.51
C LEU A 42 -16.74 21.60 -2.88
N GLY A 43 -16.73 22.43 -3.92
CA GLY A 43 -16.22 22.04 -5.22
C GLY A 43 -16.91 20.78 -5.77
N ASP A 44 -16.10 19.79 -6.14
CA ASP A 44 -16.50 18.50 -6.68
C ASP A 44 -16.73 17.42 -5.60
N ILE A 45 -16.53 17.73 -4.31
CA ILE A 45 -16.70 16.78 -3.19
C ILE A 45 -18.09 16.09 -3.19
N PRO A 46 -19.22 16.78 -3.44
CA PRO A 46 -20.52 16.11 -3.46
C PRO A 46 -20.64 15.07 -4.59
N ARG A 47 -20.09 15.37 -5.77
CA ARG A 47 -20.08 14.44 -6.91
C ARG A 47 -19.17 13.25 -6.63
N LEU A 48 -17.98 13.54 -6.09
CA LEU A 48 -17.06 12.51 -5.63
C LEU A 48 -17.73 11.59 -4.60
N SER A 49 -18.41 12.15 -3.60
CA SER A 49 -19.12 11.38 -2.58
C SER A 49 -20.24 10.51 -3.18
N GLN A 50 -20.99 11.03 -4.16
CA GLN A 50 -22.02 10.25 -4.86
C GLN A 50 -21.40 9.10 -5.67
N SER A 51 -20.25 9.31 -6.30
CA SER A 51 -19.53 8.27 -7.02
C SER A 51 -18.97 7.20 -6.07
N LEU A 52 -18.30 7.62 -4.99
CA LEU A 52 -17.72 6.72 -3.99
C LEU A 52 -18.79 5.87 -3.30
N LYS A 53 -19.99 6.38 -3.07
CA LYS A 53 -21.13 5.58 -2.57
C LYS A 53 -21.57 4.45 -3.51
N LYS A 54 -21.30 4.58 -4.81
CA LYS A 54 -21.68 3.57 -5.82
C LYS A 54 -20.54 2.61 -6.15
N THR A 55 -19.31 3.13 -6.25
CA THR A 55 -18.16 2.40 -6.79
C THR A 55 -17.11 2.05 -5.74
N GLN A 56 -17.09 2.76 -4.60
CA GLN A 56 -16.03 2.69 -3.59
C GLN A 56 -14.62 2.91 -4.14
N ASP A 57 -14.50 3.53 -5.33
CA ASP A 57 -13.23 3.67 -6.03
C ASP A 57 -13.03 5.12 -6.52
N PHE A 58 -12.03 5.78 -5.92
CA PHE A 58 -11.63 7.13 -6.31
C PHE A 58 -11.05 7.18 -7.73
N VAL A 59 -10.29 6.17 -8.14
CA VAL A 59 -9.66 6.12 -9.47
C VAL A 59 -10.75 5.98 -10.53
N LYS A 60 -11.76 5.14 -10.29
CA LYS A 60 -12.93 5.04 -11.18
C LYS A 60 -13.63 6.37 -11.39
N TYR A 61 -13.79 7.17 -10.33
CA TYR A 61 -14.34 8.52 -10.45
C TYR A 61 -13.49 9.42 -11.38
N ILE A 62 -12.16 9.37 -11.29
CA ILE A 62 -11.28 10.13 -12.18
C ILE A 62 -11.40 9.67 -13.63
N VAL A 63 -11.48 8.36 -13.86
CA VAL A 63 -11.71 7.78 -15.20
C VAL A 63 -13.05 8.24 -15.78
N ASP A 64 -14.13 8.22 -14.98
CA ASP A 64 -15.45 8.66 -15.41
C ASP A 64 -15.49 10.15 -15.75
N GLU A 65 -14.80 10.99 -14.98
CA GLU A 65 -14.69 12.41 -15.30
C GLU A 65 -13.83 12.65 -16.56
N ALA A 66 -12.78 11.85 -16.77
CA ALA A 66 -11.99 11.90 -18.00
C ALA A 66 -12.85 11.58 -19.25
N GLU A 67 -13.73 10.58 -19.15
CA GLU A 67 -14.68 10.25 -20.21
C GLU A 67 -15.70 11.38 -20.48
N VAL A 68 -16.10 12.12 -19.44
CA VAL A 68 -17.03 13.25 -19.57
C VAL A 68 -16.36 14.45 -20.26
N PHE A 69 -15.13 14.78 -19.89
CA PHE A 69 -14.43 15.94 -20.47
C PHE A 69 -13.87 15.67 -21.87
N GLN A 70 -13.59 14.40 -22.21
CA GLN A 70 -13.04 13.98 -23.50
C GLN A 70 -11.80 14.78 -23.95
N GLY A 71 -11.04 15.31 -22.99
CA GLY A 71 -9.89 16.17 -23.23
C GLY A 71 -8.62 15.63 -22.57
N PRO A 72 -7.44 16.08 -23.01
CA PRO A 72 -6.15 15.62 -22.49
C PRO A 72 -5.90 16.08 -21.04
N ILE A 73 -6.60 17.12 -20.60
CA ILE A 73 -6.43 17.75 -19.29
C ILE A 73 -7.76 18.30 -18.78
N PHE A 74 -8.01 18.19 -17.48
CA PHE A 74 -9.12 18.83 -16.80
C PHE A 74 -8.75 19.14 -15.35
N GLN A 75 -9.53 19.99 -14.68
CA GLN A 75 -9.31 20.35 -13.28
C GLN A 75 -10.50 20.01 -12.39
N LEU A 76 -10.21 19.57 -11.18
CA LEU A 76 -11.15 19.19 -10.13
C LEU A 76 -10.89 20.00 -8.86
N PHE A 77 -11.95 20.29 -8.11
CA PHE A 77 -11.89 21.03 -6.85
C PHE A 77 -12.23 20.09 -5.69
N LEU A 78 -11.21 19.44 -5.15
CA LEU A 78 -11.39 18.30 -4.24
C LEU A 78 -11.15 18.64 -2.76
N SER A 79 -10.74 19.86 -2.44
CA SER A 79 -10.64 20.33 -1.06
C SER A 79 -10.93 21.82 -0.98
N PRO A 80 -11.63 22.30 0.06
CA PRO A 80 -11.77 23.73 0.31
C PRO A 80 -10.40 24.32 0.68
N PHE A 81 -10.16 25.59 0.35
CA PHE A 81 -8.91 26.31 0.60
C PHE A 81 -7.66 25.77 -0.12
N SER A 82 -7.80 24.81 -1.04
CA SER A 82 -6.69 24.26 -1.83
C SER A 82 -6.71 24.76 -3.27
N SER A 83 -5.55 24.66 -3.94
CA SER A 83 -5.47 24.86 -5.38
C SER A 83 -6.19 23.75 -6.14
N PRO A 84 -6.69 24.02 -7.35
CA PRO A 84 -7.32 22.99 -8.19
C PRO A 84 -6.38 21.80 -8.42
N THR A 85 -6.95 20.60 -8.42
CA THR A 85 -6.23 19.38 -8.82
C THR A 85 -6.34 19.24 -10.33
N ILE A 86 -5.21 19.27 -11.02
CA ILE A 86 -5.15 19.03 -12.47
C ILE A 86 -5.01 17.53 -12.69
N VAL A 87 -5.85 16.98 -13.56
CA VAL A 87 -5.76 15.61 -14.05
C VAL A 87 -5.30 15.66 -15.50
N ILE A 88 -4.23 14.92 -15.79
CA ILE A 88 -3.66 14.77 -17.12
C ILE A 88 -3.94 13.33 -17.55
N VAL A 89 -4.55 13.17 -18.71
CA VAL A 89 -4.91 11.88 -19.30
C VAL A 89 -4.08 11.61 -20.57
N ASP A 90 -3.40 12.64 -21.09
CA ASP A 90 -2.55 12.52 -22.25
C ASP A 90 -1.26 11.74 -21.98
N TYR A 91 -0.94 10.82 -22.90
CA TYR A 91 0.23 9.94 -22.78
C TYR A 91 1.55 10.70 -22.93
N GLU A 92 1.66 11.59 -23.92
CA GLU A 92 2.92 12.29 -24.23
C GLU A 92 3.27 13.27 -23.10
N GLU A 93 2.30 14.04 -22.60
CA GLU A 93 2.50 14.94 -21.47
C GLU A 93 2.82 14.17 -20.18
N THR A 94 2.13 13.06 -19.92
CA THR A 94 2.44 12.22 -18.75
C THR A 94 3.86 11.64 -18.86
N ARG A 95 4.28 11.18 -20.05
CA ARG A 95 5.64 10.69 -20.28
C ARG A 95 6.67 11.80 -20.05
N ASP A 96 6.43 12.99 -20.57
CA ASP A 96 7.35 14.12 -20.42
C ASP A 96 7.51 14.55 -18.95
N ILE A 97 6.40 14.64 -18.21
CA ILE A 97 6.42 14.93 -16.77
C ILE A 97 7.22 13.88 -16.01
N MET A 98 6.96 12.60 -16.27
CA MET A 98 7.56 11.50 -15.51
C MET A 98 9.04 11.27 -15.83
N LEU A 99 9.50 11.59 -17.05
CA LEU A 99 10.87 11.31 -17.50
C LEU A 99 11.78 12.54 -17.51
N HIS A 100 11.27 13.72 -17.88
CA HIS A 100 12.11 14.90 -18.13
C HIS A 100 11.91 16.02 -17.10
N ARG A 101 10.72 16.17 -16.51
CA ARG A 101 10.36 17.29 -15.62
C ARG A 101 10.35 16.91 -14.14
N THR A 102 11.19 15.97 -13.74
CA THR A 102 11.25 15.40 -12.38
C THR A 102 11.58 16.41 -11.27
N GLY A 103 12.17 17.56 -11.61
CA GLY A 103 12.45 18.65 -10.67
C GLY A 103 11.30 19.66 -10.49
N GLU A 104 10.26 19.60 -11.32
CA GLU A 104 9.14 20.55 -11.29
C GLU A 104 7.98 20.06 -10.41
N PHE A 105 7.83 18.75 -10.26
CA PHE A 105 6.71 18.13 -9.56
C PHE A 105 7.21 17.23 -8.43
N ASP A 106 6.52 17.32 -7.29
CA ASP A 106 6.79 16.45 -6.15
C ASP A 106 5.55 15.63 -5.75
N ARG A 107 5.69 14.81 -4.70
CA ARG A 107 4.61 13.95 -4.20
C ARG A 107 3.36 14.75 -3.88
N SER A 108 2.22 14.29 -4.39
CA SER A 108 0.96 14.99 -4.14
C SER A 108 0.57 14.93 -2.66
N LYS A 109 0.02 16.04 -2.15
CA LYS A 109 -0.49 16.10 -0.77
C LYS A 109 -1.48 14.99 -0.48
N ARG A 110 -2.35 14.65 -1.43
CA ARG A 110 -3.30 13.54 -1.26
C ARG A 110 -2.61 12.19 -1.02
N VAL A 111 -1.55 11.88 -1.78
CA VAL A 111 -0.78 10.64 -1.55
C VAL A 111 -0.21 10.65 -0.12
N GLN A 112 0.33 11.77 0.33
CA GLN A 112 0.80 11.89 1.71
C GLN A 112 -0.34 11.70 2.73
N GLU A 113 -1.50 12.32 2.53
CA GLU A 113 -2.67 12.19 3.41
C GLU A 113 -3.17 10.75 3.52
N VAL A 114 -3.15 9.99 2.41
CA VAL A 114 -3.62 8.59 2.39
C VAL A 114 -2.59 7.66 3.04
N PHE A 115 -1.30 7.79 2.70
CA PHE A 115 -0.30 6.77 3.05
C PHE A 115 0.48 7.08 4.34
N ARG A 116 0.79 8.36 4.62
CA ARG A 116 1.64 8.77 5.76
C ARG A 116 1.19 8.22 7.12
N PRO A 117 -0.12 8.09 7.42
CA PRO A 117 -0.57 7.46 8.66
C PRO A 117 -0.18 6.00 8.88
N ILE A 118 0.14 5.27 7.81
CA ILE A 118 0.51 3.84 7.85
C ILE A 118 2.02 3.66 7.73
N ILE A 119 2.65 4.34 6.77
CA ILE A 119 4.08 4.18 6.44
C ILE A 119 4.96 5.32 6.94
N GLY A 120 4.44 6.21 7.78
CA GLY A 120 5.20 7.26 8.44
C GLY A 120 6.00 8.12 7.47
N THR A 121 7.31 8.11 7.60
CA THR A 121 8.29 8.89 6.85
C THR A 121 8.90 8.14 5.67
N ASN A 122 8.33 7.02 5.23
CA ASN A 122 8.83 6.26 4.08
C ASN A 122 9.04 7.14 2.82
N GLN A 123 10.07 6.84 2.03
CA GLN A 123 10.46 7.49 0.77
C GLN A 123 9.29 7.67 -0.22
N PHE A 124 8.26 6.84 -0.15
CA PHE A 124 7.08 6.93 -1.02
C PHE A 124 6.29 8.22 -0.78
N VAL A 125 6.23 8.72 0.46
CA VAL A 125 5.46 9.91 0.85
C VAL A 125 6.33 11.15 1.06
N LEU A 126 7.65 11.03 0.95
CA LEU A 126 8.57 12.16 1.11
C LEU A 126 8.71 12.94 -0.19
N ASP A 127 8.81 14.26 -0.03
CA ASP A 127 9.23 15.18 -1.09
C ASP A 127 10.69 14.88 -1.48
N SER A 128 11.06 15.17 -2.73
CA SER A 128 12.29 14.74 -3.41
C SER A 128 13.57 15.46 -2.94
N GLY A 129 13.60 15.90 -1.68
CA GLY A 129 14.71 16.60 -1.03
C GLY A 129 15.76 15.70 -0.38
N GLU A 130 16.56 16.28 0.52
CA GLU A 130 17.67 15.57 1.18
C GLU A 130 17.20 14.40 2.05
N THR A 131 16.07 14.53 2.76
CA THR A 131 15.50 13.43 3.56
C THR A 131 15.15 12.23 2.67
N TRP A 132 14.52 12.45 1.52
CA TRP A 132 14.23 11.38 0.56
C TRP A 132 15.51 10.70 0.07
N LYS A 133 16.56 11.48 -0.25
CA LYS A 133 17.86 10.92 -0.67
C LYS A 133 18.48 10.04 0.42
N LEU A 134 18.36 10.44 1.69
CA LEU A 134 18.85 9.64 2.82
C LEU A 134 18.11 8.29 2.91
N HIS A 135 16.79 8.30 2.85
CA HIS A 135 15.98 7.08 2.84
C HIS A 135 16.30 6.18 1.64
N ARG A 136 16.45 6.76 0.43
CA ARG A 136 16.86 5.99 -0.76
C ARG A 136 18.21 5.32 -0.57
N ARG A 137 19.20 6.03 -0.02
CA ARG A 137 20.55 5.47 0.22
C ARG A 137 20.55 4.37 1.27
N LEU A 138 19.63 4.41 2.23
CA LEU A 138 19.48 3.41 3.28
C LEU A 138 19.04 2.06 2.71
N VAL A 139 18.13 2.08 1.73
CA VAL A 139 17.55 0.84 1.18
C VAL A 139 18.03 0.46 -0.22
N GLN A 140 18.90 1.26 -0.84
CA GLN A 140 19.31 1.08 -2.24
C GLN A 140 19.75 -0.34 -2.60
N ASP A 141 20.46 -1.03 -1.69
CA ASP A 141 21.05 -2.34 -1.94
C ASP A 141 20.02 -3.48 -1.93
N THR A 142 18.80 -3.23 -1.42
CA THR A 142 17.68 -4.19 -1.40
C THR A 142 17.08 -4.47 -2.78
N MET A 143 17.43 -3.69 -3.79
CA MET A 143 17.04 -3.91 -5.19
C MET A 143 18.24 -4.28 -6.07
N SER A 144 19.38 -4.64 -5.46
CA SER A 144 20.54 -5.10 -6.21
C SER A 144 20.27 -6.48 -6.85
N PRO A 145 20.84 -6.78 -8.03
CA PRO A 145 20.67 -8.08 -8.67
C PRO A 145 21.08 -9.26 -7.76
N ALA A 146 22.13 -9.07 -6.95
CA ALA A 146 22.57 -10.08 -5.99
C ALA A 146 21.50 -10.34 -4.91
N PHE A 147 20.95 -9.29 -4.30
CA PHE A 147 19.89 -9.46 -3.30
C PHE A 147 18.64 -10.12 -3.90
N LEU A 148 18.23 -9.68 -5.09
CA LEU A 148 17.04 -10.24 -5.75
C LEU A 148 17.23 -11.73 -6.06
N ARG A 149 18.40 -12.12 -6.57
CA ARG A 149 18.72 -13.52 -6.91
C ARG A 149 18.92 -14.40 -5.69
N ASP A 150 19.67 -13.92 -4.70
CA ASP A 150 20.17 -14.77 -3.61
C ASP A 150 19.24 -14.77 -2.38
N VAL A 151 18.37 -13.76 -2.25
CA VAL A 151 17.49 -13.58 -1.08
C VAL A 151 16.02 -13.53 -1.47
N ALA A 152 15.62 -12.62 -2.35
CA ALA A 152 14.21 -12.39 -2.65
C ALA A 152 13.59 -13.56 -3.43
N ALA A 153 14.21 -13.99 -4.53
CA ALA A 153 13.70 -15.07 -5.37
C ALA A 153 13.56 -16.41 -4.64
N PRO A 154 14.54 -16.89 -3.84
CA PRO A 154 14.37 -18.12 -3.07
C PRO A 154 13.29 -18.03 -2.00
N SER A 155 13.11 -16.84 -1.38
CA SER A 155 12.07 -16.62 -0.37
C SER A 155 10.67 -16.67 -0.98
N LEU A 156 10.49 -16.01 -2.13
CA LEU A 156 9.25 -16.08 -2.90
C LEU A 156 8.98 -17.51 -3.39
N TYR A 157 9.99 -18.19 -3.95
CA TYR A 157 9.84 -19.56 -4.43
C TYR A 157 9.30 -20.48 -3.34
N LYS A 158 9.91 -20.46 -2.14
CA LYS A 158 9.44 -21.26 -0.99
C LYS A 158 8.00 -20.93 -0.58
N ALA A 159 7.64 -19.65 -0.50
CA ALA A 159 6.29 -19.25 -0.14
C ALA A 159 5.24 -19.72 -1.17
N PHE A 160 5.56 -19.63 -2.46
CA PHE A 160 4.69 -20.10 -3.53
C PHE A 160 4.66 -21.63 -3.69
N GLN A 161 5.69 -22.36 -3.25
CA GLN A 161 5.62 -23.82 -3.13
C GLN A 161 4.55 -24.23 -2.11
N VAL A 162 4.51 -23.58 -0.94
CA VAL A 162 3.47 -23.82 0.07
C VAL A 162 2.07 -23.49 -0.48
N LEU A 163 1.95 -22.47 -1.32
CA LEU A 163 0.69 -22.16 -2.00
C LEU A 163 0.27 -23.28 -2.96
N VAL A 164 1.21 -23.86 -3.71
CA VAL A 164 0.93 -25.00 -4.60
C VAL A 164 0.48 -26.20 -3.77
N ASP A 165 1.15 -26.53 -2.67
CA ASP A 165 0.75 -27.61 -1.76
C ASP A 165 -0.67 -27.38 -1.20
N LEU A 166 -0.98 -26.13 -0.82
CA LEU A 166 -2.31 -25.72 -0.39
C LEU A 166 -3.36 -25.94 -1.49
N TRP A 167 -3.05 -25.58 -2.73
CA TRP A 167 -3.97 -25.77 -3.85
C TRP A 167 -4.14 -27.22 -4.25
N ASP A 168 -3.09 -28.04 -4.24
CA ASP A 168 -3.19 -29.48 -4.47
C ASP A 168 -4.13 -30.13 -3.44
N ARG A 169 -4.03 -29.70 -2.17
CA ARG A 169 -4.97 -30.13 -1.14
C ARG A 169 -6.39 -29.64 -1.39
N LYS A 170 -6.58 -28.36 -1.74
CA LYS A 170 -7.91 -27.82 -2.08
C LYS A 170 -8.54 -28.52 -3.28
N ILE A 171 -7.76 -28.82 -4.32
CA ILE A 171 -8.23 -29.53 -5.52
C ILE A 171 -8.72 -30.94 -5.15
N ALA A 172 -7.96 -31.67 -4.33
CA ALA A 172 -8.34 -33.00 -3.87
C ALA A 172 -9.66 -32.97 -3.06
N LEU A 173 -9.85 -31.97 -2.21
CA LEU A 173 -11.07 -31.78 -1.41
C LEU A 173 -12.26 -31.23 -2.22
N ALA A 174 -12.00 -30.38 -3.22
CA ALA A 174 -13.03 -29.76 -4.04
C ALA A 174 -13.69 -30.76 -5.01
N SER A 175 -13.01 -31.85 -5.38
CA SER A 175 -13.55 -32.89 -6.27
C SER A 175 -14.12 -32.34 -7.59
N GLY A 176 -13.40 -31.41 -8.22
CA GLY A 176 -13.79 -30.79 -9.50
C GLY A 176 -14.64 -29.53 -9.40
N ARG A 177 -15.00 -29.09 -8.18
CA ARG A 177 -15.74 -27.83 -7.96
C ARG A 177 -14.81 -26.61 -7.96
N PRO A 178 -15.30 -25.42 -8.34
CA PRO A 178 -14.52 -24.19 -8.28
C PRO A 178 -14.30 -23.73 -6.83
N PHE A 179 -13.26 -22.93 -6.59
CA PHE A 179 -13.03 -22.29 -5.30
C PHE A 179 -12.27 -20.96 -5.46
N PRO A 180 -12.44 -20.01 -4.53
CA PRO A 180 -11.72 -18.74 -4.58
C PRO A 180 -10.25 -18.92 -4.21
N VAL A 181 -9.35 -18.28 -4.97
CA VAL A 181 -7.89 -18.33 -4.77
C VAL A 181 -7.28 -17.00 -4.37
N GLY A 182 -8.03 -15.89 -4.44
CA GLY A 182 -7.49 -14.54 -4.25
C GLY A 182 -6.83 -14.33 -2.89
N GLU A 183 -7.46 -14.80 -1.82
CA GLU A 183 -6.89 -14.71 -0.48
C GLU A 183 -5.67 -15.61 -0.28
N ASP A 184 -5.62 -16.77 -0.93
CA ASP A 184 -4.46 -17.66 -0.82
C ASP A 184 -3.24 -17.03 -1.50
N ILE A 185 -3.44 -16.41 -2.68
CA ILE A 185 -2.39 -15.65 -3.38
C ILE A 185 -1.91 -14.50 -2.49
N SER A 186 -2.84 -13.77 -1.85
CA SER A 186 -2.51 -12.69 -0.93
C SER A 186 -1.68 -13.18 0.26
N ALA A 187 -2.10 -14.28 0.92
CA ALA A 187 -1.39 -14.88 2.04
C ALA A 187 0.03 -15.35 1.66
N ALA A 188 0.17 -16.06 0.54
CA ALA A 188 1.47 -16.56 0.07
C ALA A 188 2.41 -15.42 -0.33
N THR A 189 1.86 -14.37 -0.94
CA THR A 189 2.64 -13.17 -1.29
C THR A 189 3.13 -12.46 -0.01
N LEU A 190 2.27 -12.31 1.00
CA LEU A 190 2.66 -11.75 2.29
C LEU A 190 3.80 -12.56 2.92
N ASP A 191 3.68 -13.89 2.94
CA ASP A 191 4.72 -14.77 3.49
C ASP A 191 6.06 -14.61 2.76
N GLY A 192 6.04 -14.58 1.43
CA GLY A 192 7.24 -14.38 0.62
C GLY A 192 7.89 -13.02 0.88
N VAL A 193 7.09 -11.96 0.99
CA VAL A 193 7.57 -10.60 1.26
C VAL A 193 8.14 -10.47 2.67
N LEU A 194 7.44 -11.01 3.67
CA LEU A 194 7.92 -11.03 5.05
C LEU A 194 9.20 -11.88 5.18
N ALA A 195 9.31 -12.97 4.42
CA ALA A 195 10.49 -13.83 4.45
C ALA A 195 11.74 -13.13 3.90
N PHE A 196 11.66 -12.44 2.75
CA PHE A 196 12.84 -11.71 2.25
C PHE A 196 13.09 -10.41 3.04
N THR A 197 12.07 -9.82 3.66
CA THR A 197 12.21 -8.58 4.43
C THR A 197 12.80 -8.86 5.81
N PHE A 198 12.18 -9.78 6.57
CA PHE A 198 12.48 -10.05 7.99
C PHE A 198 13.12 -11.42 8.26
N GLY A 199 13.44 -12.17 7.21
CA GLY A 199 14.07 -13.49 7.25
C GLY A 199 13.09 -14.66 7.17
N SER A 200 13.54 -15.79 6.60
CA SER A 200 12.72 -16.97 6.29
C SER A 200 12.25 -17.78 7.50
N ASN A 201 12.87 -17.61 8.68
CA ASN A 201 12.49 -18.32 9.91
C ASN A 201 11.38 -17.56 10.64
N LEU A 202 10.28 -17.30 9.94
CA LEU A 202 9.06 -16.80 10.57
C LEU A 202 8.38 -17.98 11.25
N SER A 203 8.32 -17.98 12.58
CA SER A 203 7.55 -18.97 13.35
C SER A 203 6.06 -18.95 12.99
N ASN A 204 5.59 -17.84 12.41
CA ASN A 204 4.20 -17.62 12.06
C ASN A 204 4.13 -17.12 10.61
N THR A 205 3.32 -17.77 9.79
CA THR A 205 3.02 -17.41 8.40
C THR A 205 1.51 -17.29 8.19
N ALA A 206 1.08 -16.65 7.11
CA ALA A 206 -0.32 -16.50 6.73
C ALA A 206 -0.87 -17.75 6.03
N THR A 207 -0.01 -18.49 5.32
CA THR A 207 -0.43 -19.63 4.47
C THR A 207 -0.44 -20.96 5.22
N MET A 208 0.50 -21.21 6.16
CA MET A 208 0.54 -22.51 6.87
C MET A 208 -0.71 -22.80 7.70
N PRO A 209 -1.29 -21.85 8.45
CA PRO A 209 -2.54 -22.11 9.17
C PRO A 209 -3.68 -22.55 8.25
N ARG A 210 -3.72 -22.06 7.00
CA ARG A 210 -4.69 -22.52 5.98
C ARG A 210 -4.41 -23.96 5.57
N LEU A 211 -3.16 -24.30 5.31
CA LEU A 211 -2.77 -25.67 4.93
C LEU A 211 -3.02 -26.68 6.06
N GLU A 212 -2.69 -26.32 7.29
CA GLU A 212 -2.92 -27.14 8.48
C GLU A 212 -4.42 -27.41 8.70
N ALA A 213 -5.27 -26.40 8.49
CA ALA A 213 -6.72 -26.55 8.58
C ALA A 213 -7.29 -27.57 7.58
N LEU A 214 -6.64 -27.76 6.44
CA LEU A 214 -7.06 -28.69 5.39
C LEU A 214 -6.44 -30.08 5.50
N THR A 215 -5.27 -30.18 6.13
CA THR A 215 -4.59 -31.45 6.36
C THR A 215 -5.40 -32.36 7.30
N SER A 216 -6.11 -31.76 8.26
CA SER A 216 -6.94 -32.48 9.23
C SER A 216 -8.29 -32.97 8.68
N LEU A 217 -8.70 -32.53 7.49
CA LEU A 217 -9.99 -32.90 6.88
C LEU A 217 -9.86 -34.18 6.05
N ASP A 218 -10.82 -35.10 6.17
CA ASP A 218 -10.92 -36.27 5.29
C ASP A 218 -11.58 -35.86 3.94
N PRO A 219 -10.94 -36.11 2.79
CA PRO A 219 -11.52 -35.85 1.47
C PRO A 219 -12.90 -36.48 1.23
N LYS A 220 -13.23 -37.58 1.91
CA LYS A 220 -14.50 -38.28 1.71
C LYS A 220 -15.68 -37.70 2.51
N SER A 221 -15.42 -37.01 3.62
CA SER A 221 -16.48 -36.55 4.54
C SER A 221 -17.07 -35.17 4.17
N TRP A 222 -16.43 -34.45 3.25
CA TRP A 222 -16.77 -33.05 2.94
C TRP A 222 -17.66 -32.87 1.69
N VAL A 223 -18.17 -33.98 1.13
CA VAL A 223 -18.79 -34.03 -0.21
C VAL A 223 -20.32 -33.84 -0.20
N GLU A 224 -20.99 -33.69 0.94
CA GLU A 224 -22.42 -34.02 0.98
C GLU A 224 -23.48 -32.91 0.77
N SER A 225 -23.19 -31.69 0.33
CA SER A 225 -24.29 -30.68 0.23
C SER A 225 -24.19 -29.51 -0.75
N LEU A 226 -23.33 -29.54 -1.77
CA LEU A 226 -23.17 -28.38 -2.68
C LEU A 226 -23.25 -28.78 -4.16
N HIS A 227 -23.92 -27.94 -4.95
CA HIS A 227 -24.02 -28.06 -6.41
C HIS A 227 -22.62 -28.08 -7.08
N GLN A 228 -22.51 -28.74 -8.24
CA GLN A 228 -21.24 -28.98 -8.93
C GLN A 228 -20.51 -27.69 -9.36
N ASP A 229 -21.26 -26.61 -9.62
CA ASP A 229 -20.70 -25.31 -9.98
C ASP A 229 -20.63 -24.32 -8.80
N ALA A 230 -21.07 -24.73 -7.60
CA ALA A 230 -21.00 -23.87 -6.43
C ALA A 230 -19.55 -23.75 -5.95
N PRO A 231 -19.07 -22.52 -5.65
CA PRO A 231 -17.75 -22.33 -5.09
C PRO A 231 -17.66 -23.01 -3.72
N VAL A 232 -16.56 -23.70 -3.49
CA VAL A 232 -16.28 -24.38 -2.23
C VAL A 232 -15.49 -23.48 -1.30
N ASP A 233 -16.06 -23.19 -0.14
CA ASP A 233 -15.42 -22.41 0.91
C ASP A 233 -14.69 -23.31 1.91
N PHE A 234 -13.42 -23.03 2.10
CA PHE A 234 -12.52 -23.83 2.94
C PHE A 234 -12.38 -23.23 4.33
N PRO A 235 -12.37 -24.04 5.41
CA PRO A 235 -12.08 -23.52 6.74
C PRO A 235 -10.64 -23.01 6.80
N THR A 236 -10.43 -21.91 7.52
CA THR A 236 -9.13 -21.28 7.70
C THR A 236 -8.85 -21.15 9.19
N ASN A 237 -7.71 -21.65 9.66
CA ASN A 237 -7.28 -21.41 11.03
C ASN A 237 -6.88 -19.94 11.21
N ARG A 238 -7.02 -19.44 12.44
CA ARG A 238 -6.60 -18.07 12.76
C ARG A 238 -5.10 -17.90 12.56
N THR A 239 -4.74 -16.88 11.80
CA THR A 239 -3.35 -16.44 11.66
C THR A 239 -2.86 -15.80 12.96
N HIS A 240 -1.55 -15.81 13.17
CA HIS A 240 -0.97 -15.16 14.35
C HIS A 240 -1.26 -13.64 14.33
N PRO A 241 -1.61 -13.02 15.48
CA PRO A 241 -2.02 -11.61 15.54
C PRO A 241 -1.02 -10.62 14.93
N SER A 242 0.28 -10.90 15.00
CA SER A 242 1.31 -10.04 14.37
C SER A 242 1.27 -10.08 12.84
N ILE A 243 0.99 -11.23 12.24
CA ILE A 243 0.89 -11.37 10.77
C ILE A 243 -0.40 -10.71 10.30
N GLU A 244 -1.49 -10.93 11.04
CA GLU A 244 -2.76 -10.24 10.83
C GLU A 244 -2.60 -8.72 10.95
N ALA A 245 -1.82 -8.23 11.93
CA ALA A 245 -1.56 -6.81 12.09
C ALA A 245 -0.76 -6.19 10.95
N VAL A 246 0.23 -6.92 10.44
CA VAL A 246 1.11 -6.44 9.38
C VAL A 246 0.41 -6.45 8.02
N GLY A 247 -0.38 -7.49 7.71
CA GLY A 247 -1.19 -7.53 6.50
C GLY A 247 -2.45 -6.66 6.62
N GLY A 248 -3.21 -6.79 7.69
CA GLY A 248 -4.51 -6.14 7.88
C GLY A 248 -4.48 -4.62 7.96
N ILE A 249 -3.34 -4.02 8.28
CA ILE A 249 -3.23 -2.56 8.27
C ILE A 249 -3.33 -1.98 6.84
N SER A 250 -3.00 -2.75 5.79
CA SER A 250 -3.15 -2.32 4.39
C SER A 250 -4.60 -2.06 4.02
N HIS A 251 -5.54 -2.80 4.61
CA HIS A 251 -6.97 -2.68 4.36
C HIS A 251 -7.51 -1.28 4.72
N TYR A 252 -6.86 -0.57 5.65
CA TYR A 252 -7.22 0.81 5.95
C TYR A 252 -6.89 1.78 4.79
N LEU A 253 -5.92 1.48 3.92
CA LEU A 253 -5.64 2.29 2.72
C LEU A 253 -6.80 2.23 1.72
N ALA A 254 -7.33 1.02 1.48
CA ALA A 254 -8.51 0.82 0.67
C ALA A 254 -9.69 1.59 1.27
N LYS A 255 -9.97 1.36 2.57
CA LYS A 255 -11.06 2.05 3.28
C LYS A 255 -10.96 3.56 3.26
N VAL A 256 -9.78 4.13 3.47
CA VAL A 256 -9.60 5.60 3.47
C VAL A 256 -9.84 6.19 2.08
N SER A 257 -9.50 5.44 1.02
CA SER A 257 -9.73 5.87 -0.36
C SER A 257 -11.23 5.95 -0.71
N GLU A 258 -12.09 5.30 0.07
CA GLU A 258 -13.55 5.41 -0.04
C GLU A 258 -14.12 6.72 0.53
N TYR A 259 -13.29 7.53 1.23
CA TYR A 259 -13.72 8.80 1.82
C TYR A 259 -13.21 9.99 0.98
N PRO A 260 -14.05 11.02 0.77
CA PRO A 260 -13.66 12.19 0.00
C PRO A 260 -12.58 13.04 0.70
N VAL A 261 -12.48 12.94 2.03
CA VAL A 261 -11.52 13.69 2.86
C VAL A 261 -10.68 12.70 3.69
N PRO A 262 -9.54 12.21 3.16
CA PRO A 262 -8.73 11.17 3.79
C PRO A 262 -8.29 11.50 5.23
N ASN A 263 -7.88 12.74 5.49
CA ASN A 263 -7.45 13.18 6.82
C ASN A 263 -8.54 13.00 7.89
N MET A 264 -9.81 13.22 7.52
CA MET A 264 -10.95 13.04 8.43
C MET A 264 -11.22 11.56 8.69
N ALA A 265 -11.15 10.72 7.64
CA ALA A 265 -11.25 9.28 7.79
C ALA A 265 -10.14 8.73 8.71
N TRP A 266 -8.90 9.19 8.51
CA TRP A 266 -7.78 8.85 9.37
C TRP A 266 -7.95 9.29 10.82
N TRP A 267 -8.44 10.50 11.04
CA TRP A 267 -8.74 11.00 12.38
C TRP A 267 -9.73 10.08 13.12
N PHE A 268 -10.73 9.54 12.41
CA PHE A 268 -11.67 8.57 12.97
C PHE A 268 -11.01 7.20 13.20
N PHE A 269 -10.33 6.64 12.19
CA PHE A 269 -9.72 5.32 12.30
C PHE A 269 -8.65 5.25 13.39
N LYS A 270 -7.81 6.29 13.54
CA LYS A 270 -6.79 6.39 14.59
C LYS A 270 -7.35 6.36 16.02
N ARG A 271 -8.63 6.67 16.20
CA ARG A 271 -9.33 6.62 17.49
C ARG A 271 -9.95 5.27 17.79
N THR A 272 -10.07 4.40 16.80
CA THR A 272 -10.58 3.04 17.01
C THR A 272 -9.53 2.21 17.74
N SER A 273 -9.97 1.46 18.75
CA SER A 273 -9.09 0.54 19.51
C SER A 273 -8.43 -0.50 18.61
N HIS A 274 -9.16 -0.98 17.60
CA HIS A 274 -8.65 -1.92 16.61
C HIS A 274 -7.43 -1.36 15.87
N PHE A 275 -7.50 -0.16 15.31
CA PHE A 275 -6.37 0.45 14.60
C PHE A 275 -5.15 0.66 15.52
N GLN A 276 -5.38 1.09 16.76
CA GLN A 276 -4.31 1.30 17.74
C GLN A 276 -3.62 -0.02 18.10
N GLN A 277 -4.40 -1.08 18.32
CA GLN A 277 -3.87 -2.42 18.60
C GLN A 277 -3.06 -2.96 17.42
N GLN A 278 -3.58 -2.85 16.20
CA GLN A 278 -2.89 -3.28 14.97
C GLN A 278 -1.60 -2.50 14.75
N SER A 279 -1.63 -1.18 14.94
CA SER A 279 -0.44 -0.32 14.83
C SER A 279 0.63 -0.67 15.87
N LYS A 280 0.22 -0.99 17.11
CA LYS A 280 1.12 -1.42 18.18
C LYS A 280 1.77 -2.77 17.84
N LEU A 281 0.98 -3.78 17.47
CA LEU A 281 1.46 -5.11 17.09
C LEU A 281 2.40 -5.06 15.89
N LYS A 282 2.10 -4.24 14.88
CA LYS A 282 2.98 -3.98 13.73
C LYS A 282 4.34 -3.44 14.20
N LYS A 283 4.34 -2.42 15.06
CA LYS A 283 5.58 -1.81 15.56
C LYS A 283 6.39 -2.81 16.38
N GLU A 284 5.76 -3.54 17.28
CA GLU A 284 6.42 -4.58 18.09
C GLU A 284 7.02 -5.70 17.23
N PHE A 285 6.30 -6.12 16.17
CA PHE A 285 6.81 -7.10 15.21
C PHE A 285 8.08 -6.61 14.52
N ILE A 286 8.08 -5.40 13.96
CA ILE A 286 9.24 -4.85 13.25
C ILE A 286 10.43 -4.67 14.21
N HIS A 287 10.19 -4.09 15.38
CA HIS A 287 11.23 -3.90 16.41
C HIS A 287 11.86 -5.23 16.81
N SER A 288 11.04 -6.25 17.10
CA SER A 288 11.55 -7.58 17.46
C SER A 288 12.42 -8.19 16.36
N LYS A 289 12.10 -7.93 15.08
CA LYS A 289 12.91 -8.42 13.95
C LYS A 289 14.22 -7.67 13.79
N ILE A 290 14.22 -6.35 14.00
CA ILE A 290 15.44 -5.53 14.02
C ILE A 290 16.35 -6.00 15.15
N GLU A 291 15.84 -6.15 16.38
CA GLU A 291 16.62 -6.63 17.54
C GLU A 291 17.28 -7.98 17.27
N LYS A 292 16.51 -8.95 16.74
CA LYS A 292 17.04 -10.28 16.40
C LYS A 292 18.15 -10.20 15.35
N SER A 293 18.03 -9.33 14.35
CA SER A 293 19.06 -9.13 13.33
C SER A 293 20.32 -8.46 13.90
N ILE A 294 20.17 -7.46 14.77
CA ILE A 294 21.30 -6.82 15.48
C ILE A 294 22.07 -7.86 16.28
N HIS A 295 21.38 -8.67 17.09
CA HIS A 295 22.01 -9.73 17.89
C HIS A 295 22.70 -10.79 17.04
N ALA A 296 22.10 -11.19 15.91
CA ALA A 296 22.70 -12.15 14.98
C ALA A 296 23.96 -11.61 14.29
N THR A 297 24.07 -10.29 14.13
CA THR A 297 25.18 -9.62 13.45
C THR A 297 26.30 -9.26 14.42
N ALA A 298 25.98 -8.93 15.68
CA ALA A 298 26.96 -8.58 16.72
C ALA A 298 28.01 -9.68 17.02
N GLY A 299 27.70 -10.95 16.72
CA GLY A 299 28.62 -12.08 16.91
C GLY A 299 29.53 -12.39 15.72
N LYS A 300 29.43 -11.66 14.59
CA LYS A 300 30.22 -11.91 13.38
C LYS A 300 31.14 -10.72 13.12
N ALA A 301 32.30 -10.72 13.78
CA ALA A 301 33.34 -9.71 13.64
C ALA A 301 34.13 -9.82 12.31
N ASP A 302 33.89 -10.86 11.52
CA ASP A 302 34.56 -11.09 10.24
C ASP A 302 33.66 -10.59 9.10
N GLY A 303 34.19 -9.72 8.25
CA GLY A 303 33.48 -8.86 7.27
C GLY A 303 32.63 -9.55 6.20
N THR A 304 32.34 -10.84 6.35
CA THR A 304 31.38 -11.61 5.57
C THR A 304 30.07 -11.79 6.33
N THR A 305 29.35 -10.69 6.57
CA THR A 305 27.95 -10.80 7.00
C THR A 305 27.16 -11.43 5.86
N VAL A 306 26.80 -12.71 5.99
CA VAL A 306 25.85 -13.34 5.06
C VAL A 306 24.53 -12.60 5.22
N LEU A 307 24.25 -11.70 4.28
CA LEU A 307 23.03 -10.91 4.22
C LEU A 307 21.87 -11.85 3.86
N ARG A 308 20.94 -12.07 4.79
CA ARG A 308 19.88 -13.08 4.64
C ARG A 308 18.52 -12.48 4.33
N ASN A 309 18.36 -11.18 4.53
CA ASN A 309 17.10 -10.46 4.42
C ASN A 309 17.34 -8.94 4.30
N ALA A 310 16.28 -8.17 4.07
CA ALA A 310 16.35 -6.73 3.92
C ALA A 310 16.73 -6.00 5.23
N VAL A 311 16.31 -6.50 6.39
CA VAL A 311 16.68 -5.93 7.70
C VAL A 311 18.20 -5.96 7.90
N ASP A 312 18.85 -7.10 7.62
CA ASP A 312 20.31 -7.23 7.75
C ASP A 312 21.04 -6.20 6.86
N LEU A 313 20.54 -6.01 5.63
CA LEU A 313 21.07 -5.01 4.69
C LEU A 313 20.93 -3.58 5.21
N VAL A 314 19.74 -3.23 5.68
CA VAL A 314 19.43 -1.88 6.17
C VAL A 314 20.22 -1.56 7.43
N ILE A 315 20.36 -2.52 8.35
CA ILE A 315 21.17 -2.36 9.57
C ILE A 315 22.65 -2.17 9.22
N ASP A 316 23.21 -3.01 8.34
CA ASP A 316 24.59 -2.85 7.91
C ASP A 316 24.83 -1.52 7.16
N ARG A 317 23.84 -1.07 6.40
CA ARG A 317 23.88 0.23 5.72
C ARG A 317 23.84 1.40 6.71
N GLU A 318 22.95 1.36 7.69
CA GLU A 318 22.85 2.34 8.76
C GLU A 318 24.16 2.43 9.56
N ARG A 319 24.75 1.28 9.90
CA ARG A 319 26.06 1.20 10.55
C ARG A 319 27.14 1.91 9.73
N ARG A 320 27.29 1.54 8.44
CA ARG A 320 28.30 2.12 7.54
C ARG A 320 28.09 3.62 7.30
N LEU A 321 26.84 4.07 7.18
CA LEU A 321 26.53 5.49 7.02
C LEU A 321 26.88 6.26 8.30
N SER A 322 26.51 5.74 9.47
CA SER A 322 26.80 6.36 10.75
C SER A 322 28.30 6.41 11.06
N GLU A 323 29.06 5.35 10.76
CA GLU A 323 30.54 5.36 10.82
C GLU A 323 31.14 6.46 9.92
N ARG A 324 30.64 6.61 8.68
CA ARG A 324 31.12 7.63 7.74
C ARG A 324 30.87 9.06 8.22
N TYR A 325 29.76 9.29 8.92
CA TYR A 325 29.40 10.62 9.44
C TYR A 325 29.83 10.84 10.89
N GLY A 326 30.55 9.91 11.51
CA GLY A 326 30.99 10.01 12.90
C GLY A 326 29.84 10.02 13.91
N LYS A 327 28.74 9.33 13.60
CA LYS A 327 27.52 9.23 14.43
C LYS A 327 27.36 7.82 14.97
N THR A 328 26.62 7.70 16.07
CA THR A 328 26.14 6.40 16.57
C THR A 328 24.98 5.92 15.69
N PRO A 329 24.99 4.67 15.20
CA PRO A 329 23.90 4.12 14.41
C PRO A 329 22.56 4.14 15.15
N ASP A 330 21.50 4.60 14.47
CA ASP A 330 20.12 4.54 14.99
C ASP A 330 19.27 3.54 14.19
N TYR A 331 19.34 2.28 14.63
CA TYR A 331 18.63 1.16 14.00
C TYR A 331 17.11 1.18 14.21
N PHE A 332 16.60 2.03 15.10
CA PHE A 332 15.16 2.15 15.40
C PHE A 332 14.59 3.51 15.00
N SER A 333 15.35 4.30 14.23
CA SER A 333 14.86 5.54 13.64
C SER A 333 13.59 5.30 12.82
N ASP A 334 12.72 6.31 12.76
CA ASP A 334 11.52 6.27 11.93
C ASP A 334 11.87 5.90 10.48
N ALA A 335 13.01 6.39 9.96
CA ALA A 335 13.49 6.03 8.63
C ALA A 335 13.71 4.52 8.47
N VAL A 336 14.42 3.87 9.38
CA VAL A 336 14.66 2.42 9.30
C VAL A 336 13.35 1.64 9.42
N VAL A 337 12.53 1.95 10.42
CA VAL A 337 11.28 1.22 10.70
C VAL A 337 10.26 1.39 9.56
N ASP A 338 10.10 2.62 9.06
CA ASP A 338 9.13 2.95 8.02
C ASP A 338 9.56 2.43 6.63
N GLU A 339 10.87 2.40 6.33
CA GLU A 339 11.38 1.79 5.11
C GLU A 339 11.18 0.26 5.09
N LEU A 340 11.48 -0.41 6.21
CA LEU A 340 11.29 -1.85 6.34
C LEU A 340 9.82 -2.25 6.21
N PHE A 341 8.92 -1.48 6.83
CA PHE A 341 7.49 -1.71 6.66
C PHE A 341 7.02 -1.39 5.24
N GLY A 342 7.62 -0.39 4.59
CA GLY A 342 7.33 -0.01 3.21
C GLY A 342 7.49 -1.17 2.22
N PHE A 343 8.51 -2.02 2.38
CA PHE A 343 8.67 -3.23 1.57
C PHE A 343 7.50 -4.19 1.70
N THR A 344 7.00 -4.36 2.92
CA THR A 344 5.88 -5.25 3.19
C THR A 344 4.64 -4.76 2.49
N LEU A 345 4.30 -3.49 2.66
CA LEU A 345 3.12 -2.91 2.04
C LEU A 345 3.22 -2.89 0.51
N ALA A 346 4.34 -2.42 -0.03
CA ALA A 346 4.51 -2.26 -1.47
C ALA A 346 4.58 -3.61 -2.19
N GLY A 347 5.30 -4.58 -1.62
CA GLY A 347 5.50 -5.89 -2.23
C GLY A 347 4.28 -6.80 -2.13
N HIS A 348 3.50 -6.71 -1.05
CA HIS A 348 2.37 -7.60 -0.79
C HIS A 348 1.14 -7.29 -1.66
N GLU A 349 0.58 -6.10 -1.54
CA GLU A 349 -0.69 -5.73 -2.20
C GLU A 349 -0.57 -5.74 -3.74
N THR A 350 0.52 -5.18 -4.26
CA THR A 350 0.71 -5.05 -5.72
C THR A 350 0.96 -6.40 -6.39
N THR A 351 1.83 -7.23 -5.79
CA THR A 351 2.17 -8.55 -6.34
C THR A 351 0.99 -9.50 -6.23
N SER A 352 0.28 -9.51 -5.10
CA SER A 352 -0.89 -10.39 -4.93
C SER A 352 -2.01 -10.04 -5.91
N THR A 353 -2.29 -8.75 -6.09
CA THR A 353 -3.27 -8.26 -7.07
C THR A 353 -2.85 -8.63 -8.49
N THR A 354 -1.56 -8.43 -8.84
CA THR A 354 -1.03 -8.79 -10.16
C THR A 354 -1.16 -10.29 -10.41
N MET A 355 -0.78 -11.13 -9.45
CA MET A 355 -0.90 -12.58 -9.56
C MET A 355 -2.34 -13.05 -9.66
N ALA A 356 -3.27 -12.44 -8.91
CA ALA A 356 -4.69 -12.73 -9.02
C ALA A 356 -5.23 -12.41 -10.43
N TRP A 357 -4.85 -11.27 -11.02
CA TRP A 357 -5.20 -10.93 -12.40
C TRP A 357 -4.57 -11.86 -13.43
N VAL A 358 -3.29 -12.22 -13.25
CA VAL A 358 -2.62 -13.20 -14.11
C VAL A 358 -3.38 -14.52 -14.10
N MET A 359 -3.77 -15.03 -12.93
CA MET A 359 -4.57 -16.26 -12.82
C MET A 359 -5.94 -16.11 -13.49
N LYS A 360 -6.64 -14.99 -13.28
CA LYS A 360 -7.92 -14.71 -13.92
C LYS A 360 -7.82 -14.66 -15.45
N ILE A 361 -6.76 -14.07 -15.99
CA ILE A 361 -6.54 -13.97 -17.44
C ILE A 361 -6.17 -15.34 -18.01
N LEU A 362 -5.24 -16.06 -17.38
CA LEU A 362 -4.77 -17.37 -17.86
C LEU A 362 -5.89 -18.42 -17.88
N THR A 363 -6.78 -18.42 -16.89
CA THR A 363 -7.95 -19.32 -16.86
C THR A 363 -8.92 -19.09 -18.02
N SER A 364 -8.94 -17.89 -18.60
CA SER A 364 -9.74 -17.56 -19.79
C SER A 364 -9.00 -17.80 -21.11
N HIS A 365 -7.71 -18.14 -21.07
CA HIS A 365 -6.85 -18.33 -22.25
C HIS A 365 -5.99 -19.61 -22.17
N PRO A 366 -6.60 -20.81 -22.26
CA PRO A 366 -5.89 -22.09 -22.08
C PRO A 366 -4.71 -22.29 -23.06
N SER A 367 -4.81 -21.79 -24.29
CA SER A 367 -3.73 -21.87 -25.29
C SER A 367 -2.46 -21.14 -24.83
N ILE A 368 -2.62 -19.96 -24.21
CA ILE A 368 -1.53 -19.17 -23.65
C ILE A 368 -0.95 -19.89 -22.42
N GLN A 369 -1.81 -20.42 -21.54
CA GLN A 369 -1.38 -21.18 -20.37
C GLN A 369 -0.55 -22.42 -20.76
N LEU A 370 -0.99 -23.18 -21.76
CA LEU A 370 -0.26 -24.34 -22.27
C LEU A 370 1.08 -23.94 -22.90
N LYS A 371 1.13 -22.83 -23.63
CA LYS A 371 2.37 -22.30 -24.18
C LYS A 371 3.36 -21.95 -23.07
N LEU A 372 2.90 -21.23 -22.03
CA LEU A 372 3.73 -20.85 -20.89
C LEU A 372 4.29 -22.08 -20.16
N ARG A 373 3.45 -23.10 -19.91
CA ARG A 373 3.86 -24.36 -19.26
C ARG A 373 4.90 -25.17 -20.05
N ARG A 374 4.99 -24.98 -21.38
CA ARG A 374 6.00 -25.67 -22.20
C ARG A 374 7.34 -24.93 -22.24
N LEU A 375 7.33 -23.62 -21.95
CA LEU A 375 8.52 -22.77 -22.03
C LEU A 375 9.26 -22.67 -20.69
N LEU A 376 8.51 -22.77 -19.59
CA LEU A 376 9.02 -22.95 -18.23
C LEU A 376 9.24 -24.44 -17.97
#